data_AF-A0A9E5F0M7-F1
#
_entry.id   AF-A0A9E5F0M7-F1
#
_cell.length_a   1.000
_cell.length_b   1.000
_cell.length_c   1.000
_cell.angle_alpha   90.00
_cell.angle_beta   90.00
_cell.angle_gamma   90.00
#
_symmetry.space_group_name_H-M   'P 1'
#
loop_
_entity.id
_entity.type
_entity.pdbx_description
1 polymer ?
#
loop_
_entity_poly.entity_id
_entity_poly.type
_entity_poly.pdbx_seq_one_letter_code
_entity_poly.pdbx_strand_id
1 'polypeptide(L)'
;MIRHRFNYWSCSRLADWIRGVKKPMVLGMDEWDAWRDEAKSRSPFRFWIAEKFLNSVQNFFMFPIDLWHSISAYFRNRFVTKTHFLKTGLEPGAYHELDDRILHGLFNELKDFVEVELAWMHGYGNKDYRFRGGRCREAGLGHLEWASGLKYDELVGKDDPKFGKPTPQAESAVIIRELYKWWTETRPSRPEPMDASGWTEDYKKKNGDRKDSFKKLRKIERDYEKEDERMLLKLIKIRKHLWT
;
A
#
# COMPACT_ATOMS: atom_id res chain seq x y z
N MET A 1 5.51 22.07 10.50
CA MET A 1 6.60 21.25 9.93
C MET A 1 6.71 20.00 10.79
N ILE A 2 6.47 18.82 10.24
CA ILE A 2 6.47 17.58 11.02
C ILE A 2 7.95 17.24 11.33
N ARG A 3 8.27 17.13 12.62
CA ARG A 3 9.63 16.82 13.09
C ARG A 3 9.74 15.30 13.20
N HIS A 4 10.41 14.67 12.24
CA HIS A 4 10.64 13.22 12.27
C HIS A 4 12.05 12.93 12.77
N ARG A 5 12.25 12.96 14.09
CA ARG A 5 13.55 12.69 14.72
C ARG A 5 13.43 11.48 15.64
N PHE A 6 14.26 10.47 15.41
CA PHE A 6 14.32 9.27 16.26
C PHE A 6 15.04 9.53 17.59
N ASN A 7 16.04 10.41 17.58
CA ASN A 7 16.90 10.67 18.74
C ASN A 7 16.76 12.12 19.21
N TYR A 8 16.29 12.30 20.43
CA TYR A 8 16.22 13.60 21.10
C TYR A 8 17.39 13.76 22.07
N TRP A 9 18.04 14.92 22.06
CA TRP A 9 19.18 15.21 22.94
C TRP A 9 18.77 15.19 24.42
N SER A 10 17.53 15.54 24.73
CA SER A 10 16.94 15.41 26.07
C SER A 10 16.79 13.96 26.56
N CYS A 11 16.88 12.97 25.67
CA CYS A 11 16.86 11.55 26.01
C CYS A 11 18.27 10.91 26.00
N SER A 12 19.32 11.73 25.91
CA SER A 12 20.71 11.24 25.91
C SER A 12 21.24 11.01 27.33
N ARG A 13 22.29 10.18 27.44
CA ARG A 13 23.03 9.98 28.71
C ARG A 13 23.59 11.29 29.27
N LEU A 14 23.97 12.23 28.41
CA LEU A 14 24.42 13.56 28.81
C LEU A 14 23.29 14.36 29.46
N ALA A 15 22.08 14.32 28.89
CA ALA A 15 20.91 14.97 29.47
C ALA A 15 20.53 14.37 30.82
N ASP A 16 20.61 13.04 30.96
CA ASP A 16 20.42 12.37 32.25
C ASP A 16 21.44 12.82 33.30
N TRP A 17 22.72 12.93 32.91
CA TRP A 17 23.78 13.43 33.79
C TRP A 17 23.54 14.89 34.21
N ILE A 18 23.18 15.77 33.26
CA ILE A 18 22.84 17.17 33.55
C ILE A 18 21.64 17.27 34.50
N ARG A 19 20.58 16.48 34.24
CA ARG A 19 19.34 16.45 35.04
C ARG A 19 19.56 15.86 36.44
N GLY A 20 20.53 14.95 36.59
CA GLY A 20 20.79 14.21 37.83
C GLY A 20 19.79 13.09 38.12
N VAL A 21 18.87 12.82 37.19
CA VAL A 21 17.86 11.75 37.26
C VAL A 21 17.71 11.17 35.87
N LYS A 22 17.71 9.85 35.75
CA LYS A 22 17.53 9.14 34.47
C LYS A 22 16.13 9.38 33.93
N LYS A 23 16.00 9.68 32.64
CA LYS A 23 14.71 9.75 31.96
C LYS A 23 14.18 8.34 31.70
N PRO A 24 12.96 8.00 32.14
CA PRO A 24 12.33 6.73 31.82
C PRO A 24 12.11 6.58 30.33
N MET A 25 12.23 5.36 29.81
CA MET A 25 12.00 5.09 28.38
C MET A 25 10.51 5.04 28.04
N VAL A 26 9.71 4.47 28.95
CA VAL A 26 8.26 4.33 28.85
C VAL A 26 7.69 4.50 30.25
N LEU A 27 6.59 5.25 30.38
CA LEU A 27 5.80 5.42 31.60
C LEU A 27 4.34 5.65 31.23
N GLY A 28 3.45 5.38 32.19
CA GLY A 28 2.08 5.87 32.14
C GLY A 28 2.01 7.40 32.17
N MET A 29 0.88 7.97 31.75
CA MET A 29 0.72 9.43 31.66
C MET A 29 0.88 10.12 33.02
N ASP A 30 0.29 9.55 34.08
CA ASP A 30 0.39 10.09 35.45
C ASP A 30 1.81 9.97 36.03
N GLU A 31 2.49 8.86 35.72
CA GLU A 31 3.87 8.63 36.13
C GLU A 31 4.85 9.60 35.45
N TRP A 32 4.55 10.01 34.20
CA TRP A 32 5.31 11.03 33.50
C TRP A 32 5.22 12.40 34.17
N ASP A 33 4.04 12.76 34.69
CA ASP A 33 3.84 14.01 35.40
C ASP A 33 4.53 13.98 36.77
N ALA A 34 4.40 12.87 37.51
CA ALA A 34 5.11 12.67 38.77
C ALA A 34 6.63 12.77 38.60
N TRP A 35 7.19 12.09 37.59
CA TRP A 35 8.63 12.17 37.27
C TRP A 35 9.05 13.61 36.94
N ARG A 36 8.23 14.33 36.16
CA ARG A 36 8.53 15.70 35.74
C ARG A 36 8.57 16.64 36.94
N ASP A 37 7.60 16.52 37.84
CA ASP A 37 7.51 17.32 39.05
C ASP A 37 8.67 17.02 40.01
N GLU A 38 9.02 15.75 40.17
CA GLU A 38 10.18 15.34 40.97
C GLU A 38 11.50 15.84 40.38
N ALA A 39 11.72 15.66 39.07
CA ALA A 39 12.95 16.10 38.41
C ALA A 39 13.09 17.62 38.44
N LYS A 40 11.96 18.35 38.33
CA LYS A 40 11.94 19.82 38.40
C LYS A 40 12.11 20.33 39.84
N SER A 41 11.56 19.64 40.84
CA SER A 41 11.69 20.03 42.25
C SER A 41 13.12 19.87 42.77
N ARG A 42 13.83 18.81 42.34
CA ARG A 42 15.26 18.57 42.67
C ARG A 42 16.18 19.68 42.17
N SER A 43 16.01 20.12 40.93
CA SER A 43 16.80 21.24 40.38
C SER A 43 16.11 21.85 39.15
N PRO A 44 15.40 22.98 39.31
CA PRO A 44 14.69 23.63 38.22
C PRO A 44 15.61 24.04 37.06
N PHE A 45 16.81 24.52 37.38
CA PHE A 45 17.78 24.98 36.39
C PHE A 45 18.37 23.81 35.56
N ARG A 46 18.79 22.73 36.22
CA ARG A 46 19.30 21.53 35.54
C ARG A 46 18.23 20.87 34.68
N PHE A 47 17.00 20.80 35.21
CA PHE A 47 15.84 20.34 34.46
C PHE A 47 15.60 21.21 33.22
N TRP A 48 15.65 22.54 33.35
CA TRP A 48 15.51 23.45 32.22
C TRP A 48 16.60 23.24 31.16
N ILE A 49 17.87 23.05 31.57
CA ILE A 49 18.95 22.78 30.62
C ILE A 49 18.67 21.48 29.85
N ALA A 50 18.40 20.38 30.57
CA ALA A 50 18.24 19.07 29.97
C ALA A 50 16.97 18.96 29.09
N GLU A 51 15.85 19.52 29.51
CA GLU A 51 14.55 19.33 28.83
C GLU A 51 14.15 20.49 27.91
N LYS A 52 14.65 21.72 28.13
CA LYS A 52 14.26 22.90 27.33
C LYS A 52 15.42 23.41 26.48
N PHE A 53 16.58 23.66 27.08
CA PHE A 53 17.73 24.21 26.35
C PHE A 53 18.26 23.23 25.30
N LEU A 54 18.59 21.99 25.69
CA LEU A 54 19.10 20.98 24.74
C LEU A 54 18.13 20.74 23.57
N ASN A 55 16.83 20.69 23.85
CA ASN A 55 15.81 20.55 22.81
C ASN A 55 15.75 21.79 21.90
N SER A 56 15.90 23.00 22.44
CA SER A 56 15.95 24.24 21.65
C SER A 56 17.17 24.27 20.73
N VAL A 57 18.35 23.94 21.27
CA VAL A 57 19.60 23.88 20.52
C VAL A 57 19.53 22.80 19.44
N GLN A 58 19.05 21.61 19.77
CA GLN A 58 18.82 20.56 18.77
C GLN A 58 17.87 21.03 17.68
N ASN A 59 16.78 21.74 18.04
CA ASN A 59 15.84 22.27 17.06
C ASN A 59 16.50 23.25 16.09
N PHE A 60 17.34 24.14 16.60
CA PHE A 60 18.06 25.11 15.78
C PHE A 60 19.00 24.41 14.79
N PHE A 61 19.85 23.49 15.26
CA PHE A 61 20.81 22.79 14.39
C PHE A 61 20.16 21.84 13.39
N MET A 62 19.07 21.17 13.79
CA MET A 62 18.38 20.20 12.93
C MET A 62 17.34 20.85 12.02
N PHE A 63 17.02 22.14 12.21
CA PHE A 63 16.02 22.84 11.39
C PHE A 63 16.33 22.77 9.88
N PRO A 64 17.57 23.03 9.41
CA PRO A 64 17.88 22.91 7.98
C PRO A 64 17.67 21.49 7.44
N ILE A 65 18.02 20.48 8.25
CA ILE A 65 17.88 19.06 7.89
C ILE A 65 16.40 18.66 7.82
N ASP A 66 15.60 19.03 8.82
CA ASP A 66 14.16 18.77 8.85
C ASP A 66 13.44 19.47 7.69
N LEU A 67 13.83 20.71 7.38
CA LEU A 67 13.30 21.46 6.25
C LEU A 67 13.64 20.76 4.94
N TRP A 68 14.90 20.36 4.75
CA TRP A 68 15.34 19.61 3.58
C TRP A 68 14.58 18.29 3.42
N HIS A 69 14.43 17.51 4.48
CA HIS A 69 13.65 16.28 4.45
C HIS A 69 12.18 16.53 4.10
N SER A 70 11.56 17.57 4.67
CA SER A 70 10.18 17.93 4.36
C SER A 70 10.00 18.30 2.89
N ILE A 71 10.95 19.08 2.34
CA ILE A 71 10.98 19.45 0.92
C ILE A 71 11.18 18.20 0.06
N SER A 72 12.20 17.38 0.36
CA SER A 72 12.51 16.16 -0.38
C SER A 72 11.33 15.19 -0.39
N ALA A 73 10.67 14.98 0.75
CA ALA A 73 9.48 14.16 0.86
C ALA A 73 8.31 14.72 0.03
N TYR A 74 8.09 16.04 0.07
CA TYR A 74 7.08 16.69 -0.78
C TYR A 74 7.37 16.45 -2.27
N PHE A 75 8.59 16.69 -2.73
CA PHE A 75 8.97 16.48 -4.13
C PHE A 75 8.80 15.02 -4.55
N ARG A 76 9.24 14.07 -3.72
CA ARG A 76 9.10 12.65 -3.99
C ARG A 76 7.63 12.24 -4.07
N ASN A 77 6.80 12.64 -3.10
CA ASN A 77 5.38 12.28 -3.07
C ASN A 77 4.55 13.00 -4.15
N ARG A 78 4.96 14.20 -4.57
CA ARG A 78 4.29 14.98 -5.62
C ARG A 78 4.66 14.52 -7.03
N PHE A 79 5.94 14.27 -7.29
CA PHE A 79 6.46 14.10 -8.65
C PHE A 79 7.00 12.71 -8.97
N VAL A 80 7.47 11.95 -7.98
CA VAL A 80 8.06 10.63 -8.20
C VAL A 80 7.06 9.53 -7.88
N THR A 81 6.74 9.33 -6.60
CA THR A 81 5.83 8.29 -6.13
C THR A 81 4.40 8.63 -6.49
N LYS A 82 4.02 9.91 -6.37
CA LYS A 82 2.73 10.43 -6.81
C LYS A 82 1.53 9.77 -6.11
N THR A 83 1.63 9.61 -4.79
CA THR A 83 0.67 8.89 -3.93
C THR A 83 -0.77 9.43 -3.90
N HIS A 84 -1.01 10.57 -4.53
CA HIS A 84 -2.29 11.28 -4.51
C HIS A 84 -3.13 11.04 -5.78
N PHE A 85 -2.64 10.27 -6.76
CA PHE A 85 -3.37 9.98 -7.97
C PHE A 85 -3.24 8.52 -8.38
N LEU A 86 -4.24 8.01 -9.11
CA LEU A 86 -4.28 6.64 -9.62
C LEU A 86 -3.75 6.58 -11.07
N LYS A 87 -2.79 5.68 -11.36
CA LYS A 87 -2.20 5.53 -12.69
C LYS A 87 -3.02 4.58 -13.57
N THR A 88 -3.79 5.11 -14.52
CA THR A 88 -4.63 4.29 -15.42
C THR A 88 -3.84 3.49 -16.47
N GLY A 89 -2.63 3.93 -16.84
CA GLY A 89 -1.83 3.25 -17.88
C GLY A 89 -2.47 3.24 -19.28
N LEU A 90 -3.56 3.98 -19.47
CA LEU A 90 -4.23 4.15 -20.75
C LEU A 90 -3.42 5.09 -21.66
N GLU A 91 -3.61 4.95 -22.98
CA GLU A 91 -2.88 5.73 -23.99
C GLU A 91 -3.17 7.24 -23.83
N PRO A 92 -2.14 8.08 -23.64
CA PRO A 92 -2.30 9.52 -23.57
C PRO A 92 -2.79 10.10 -24.90
N GLY A 93 -3.77 11.02 -24.85
CA GLY A 93 -4.30 11.70 -26.04
C GLY A 93 -5.52 11.03 -26.68
N ALA A 94 -5.81 9.79 -26.32
CA ALA A 94 -7.07 9.13 -26.69
C ALA A 94 -8.20 9.46 -25.70
N TYR A 95 -9.44 9.43 -26.20
CA TYR A 95 -10.62 9.52 -25.35
C TYR A 95 -10.86 8.17 -24.67
N HIS A 96 -11.10 8.21 -23.36
CA HIS A 96 -11.43 7.05 -22.54
C HIS A 96 -12.60 7.40 -21.63
N GLU A 97 -13.54 6.48 -21.51
CA GLU A 97 -14.70 6.66 -20.65
C GLU A 97 -14.31 6.69 -19.16
N LEU A 98 -15.20 7.21 -18.31
CA LEU A 98 -14.91 7.31 -16.87
C LEU A 98 -14.84 5.96 -16.18
N ASP A 99 -15.73 5.04 -16.53
CA ASP A 99 -15.78 3.66 -16.03
C ASP A 99 -14.48 2.89 -16.32
N ASP A 100 -13.97 2.97 -17.55
CA ASP A 100 -12.69 2.39 -17.96
C ASP A 100 -11.55 2.96 -17.14
N ARG A 101 -11.52 4.29 -16.96
CA ARG A 101 -10.50 4.96 -16.14
C ARG A 101 -10.55 4.53 -14.68
N ILE A 102 -11.74 4.33 -14.11
CA ILE A 102 -11.90 3.83 -12.73
C ILE A 102 -11.32 2.42 -12.63
N LEU A 103 -11.69 1.53 -13.55
CA LEU A 103 -11.25 0.15 -13.53
C LEU A 103 -9.73 0.05 -13.70
N HIS A 104 -9.19 0.70 -14.73
CA HIS A 104 -7.76 0.74 -15.01
C HIS A 104 -6.96 1.38 -13.88
N GLY A 105 -7.44 2.48 -13.31
CA GLY A 105 -6.78 3.14 -12.18
C GLY A 105 -6.67 2.21 -10.98
N LEU A 106 -7.77 1.60 -10.54
CA LEU A 106 -7.79 0.78 -9.34
C LEU A 106 -7.01 -0.54 -9.51
N PHE A 107 -7.15 -1.22 -10.64
CA PHE A 107 -6.46 -2.49 -10.85
C PHE A 107 -4.98 -2.33 -11.18
N ASN A 108 -4.56 -1.20 -11.76
CA ASN A 108 -3.13 -0.92 -11.86
C ASN A 108 -2.50 -0.61 -10.50
N GLU A 109 -3.18 0.08 -9.60
CA GLU A 109 -2.67 0.20 -8.22
C GLU A 109 -2.60 -1.17 -7.52
N LEU A 110 -3.56 -2.06 -7.76
CA LEU A 110 -3.48 -3.45 -7.28
C LEU A 110 -2.25 -4.18 -7.87
N LYS A 111 -1.99 -4.00 -9.17
CA LYS A 111 -0.80 -4.56 -9.82
C LYS A 111 0.48 -4.00 -9.20
N ASP A 112 0.54 -2.70 -8.95
CA ASP A 112 1.68 -2.03 -8.34
C ASP A 112 1.90 -2.51 -6.90
N PHE A 113 0.82 -2.66 -6.12
CA PHE A 113 0.87 -3.24 -4.78
C PHE A 113 1.53 -4.64 -4.80
N VAL A 114 1.14 -5.52 -5.73
CA VAL A 114 1.72 -6.86 -5.84
C VAL A 114 3.17 -6.83 -6.35
N GLU A 115 3.43 -6.14 -7.46
CA GLU A 115 4.72 -6.20 -8.16
C GLU A 115 5.80 -5.31 -7.54
N VAL A 116 5.44 -4.31 -6.72
CA VAL A 116 6.37 -3.38 -6.08
C VAL A 116 6.41 -3.61 -4.57
N GLU A 117 5.28 -3.44 -3.88
CA GLU A 117 5.27 -3.40 -2.41
C GLU A 117 5.44 -4.80 -1.80
N LEU A 118 4.57 -5.75 -2.17
CA LEU A 118 4.70 -7.15 -1.72
C LEU A 118 5.98 -7.80 -2.22
N ALA A 119 6.35 -7.50 -3.48
CA ALA A 119 7.59 -7.97 -4.08
C ALA A 119 8.80 -7.53 -3.25
N TRP A 120 8.88 -6.27 -2.85
CA TRP A 120 9.94 -5.76 -2.00
C TRP A 120 9.97 -6.48 -0.65
N MET A 121 8.83 -6.65 0.03
CA MET A 121 8.78 -7.32 1.33
C MET A 121 9.29 -8.76 1.30
N HIS A 122 9.05 -9.49 0.21
CA HIS A 122 9.42 -10.91 0.10
C HIS A 122 10.79 -11.13 -0.56
N GLY A 123 11.11 -10.32 -1.58
CA GLY A 123 12.29 -10.53 -2.42
C GLY A 123 13.50 -9.65 -2.05
N TYR A 124 13.36 -8.66 -1.16
CA TYR A 124 14.48 -7.78 -0.84
C TYR A 124 15.64 -8.53 -0.18
N GLY A 125 16.81 -8.46 -0.81
CA GLY A 125 18.02 -9.17 -0.35
C GLY A 125 18.14 -10.62 -0.81
N ASN A 126 17.11 -11.19 -1.44
CA ASN A 126 17.18 -12.52 -2.04
C ASN A 126 17.70 -12.45 -3.49
N LYS A 127 18.75 -13.21 -3.79
CA LYS A 127 19.41 -13.24 -5.12
C LYS A 127 18.61 -13.97 -6.20
N ASP A 128 17.60 -14.75 -5.81
CA ASP A 128 16.76 -15.51 -6.74
C ASP A 128 15.79 -14.60 -7.50
N TYR A 129 15.48 -13.42 -6.96
CA TYR A 129 14.58 -12.45 -7.57
C TYR A 129 15.32 -11.32 -8.26
N ARG A 130 14.88 -10.98 -9.48
CA ARG A 130 15.48 -9.92 -10.29
C ARG A 130 14.52 -8.73 -10.41
N PHE A 131 14.80 -7.67 -9.67
CA PHE A 131 14.02 -6.45 -9.73
C PHE A 131 14.40 -5.60 -10.94
N ARG A 132 13.39 -5.12 -11.68
CA ARG A 132 13.55 -4.16 -12.78
C ARG A 132 12.73 -2.92 -12.49
N GLY A 133 13.39 -1.78 -12.32
CA GLY A 133 12.70 -0.53 -11.96
C GLY A 133 11.93 -0.62 -10.63
N GLY A 134 12.41 -1.45 -9.69
CA GLY A 134 11.73 -1.70 -8.42
C GLY A 134 10.58 -2.70 -8.47
N ARG A 135 10.34 -3.36 -9.61
CA ARG A 135 9.28 -4.36 -9.79
C ARG A 135 9.82 -5.78 -9.91
N CYS A 136 9.12 -6.75 -9.33
CA CYS A 136 9.33 -8.18 -9.56
C CYS A 136 8.01 -8.96 -9.34
N ARG A 137 7.41 -9.45 -10.43
CA ARG A 137 6.15 -10.21 -10.39
C ARG A 137 6.30 -11.51 -9.59
N GLU A 138 7.42 -12.19 -9.76
CA GLU A 138 7.70 -13.48 -9.13
C GLU A 138 7.80 -13.34 -7.62
N ALA A 139 8.48 -12.30 -7.12
CA ALA A 139 8.56 -12.02 -5.69
C ALA A 139 7.20 -11.66 -5.09
N GLY A 140 6.40 -10.85 -5.80
CA GLY A 140 5.04 -10.49 -5.37
C GLY A 140 4.10 -11.70 -5.30
N LEU A 141 4.14 -12.58 -6.29
CA LEU A 141 3.38 -13.83 -6.27
C LEU A 141 3.88 -14.81 -5.20
N GLY A 142 5.20 -14.87 -4.96
CA GLY A 142 5.79 -15.65 -3.89
C GLY A 142 5.34 -15.18 -2.50
N HIS A 143 5.25 -13.85 -2.30
CA HIS A 143 4.66 -13.29 -1.09
C HIS A 143 3.21 -13.77 -0.90
N LEU A 144 2.38 -13.67 -1.93
CA LEU A 144 0.97 -14.07 -1.86
C LEU A 144 0.82 -15.57 -1.62
N GLU A 145 1.70 -16.39 -2.18
CA GLU A 145 1.73 -17.84 -1.95
C GLU A 145 2.06 -18.17 -0.50
N TRP A 146 3.12 -17.56 0.05
CA TRP A 146 3.43 -17.67 1.47
C TRP A 146 2.27 -17.19 2.36
N ALA A 147 1.74 -15.99 2.10
CA ALA A 147 0.67 -15.39 2.88
C ALA A 147 -0.61 -16.25 2.85
N SER A 148 -0.94 -16.85 1.71
CA SER A 148 -2.09 -17.77 1.55
C SER A 148 -1.95 -19.04 2.40
N GLY A 149 -0.73 -19.41 2.79
CA GLY A 149 -0.45 -20.57 3.64
C GLY A 149 -0.61 -20.31 5.15
N LEU A 150 -0.77 -19.05 5.57
CA LEU A 150 -0.81 -18.69 6.99
C LEU A 150 -2.05 -19.23 7.69
N LYS A 151 -1.84 -19.86 8.86
CA LYS A 151 -2.89 -20.41 9.71
C LYS A 151 -2.75 -19.90 11.13
N TYR A 152 -3.82 -20.00 11.91
CA TYR A 152 -3.75 -19.81 13.35
C TYR A 152 -3.11 -21.05 13.99
N ASP A 153 -1.79 -21.06 14.15
CA ASP A 153 -1.04 -22.17 14.77
C ASP A 153 -0.26 -21.72 16.01
N GLU A 154 0.68 -20.79 15.87
CA GLU A 154 1.53 -20.28 16.95
C GLU A 154 0.82 -19.21 17.78
N LEU A 155 -0.19 -18.55 17.20
CA LEU A 155 -0.87 -17.39 17.80
C LEU A 155 -2.03 -17.79 18.73
N VAL A 156 -2.47 -19.05 18.67
CA VAL A 156 -3.61 -19.53 19.46
C VAL A 156 -3.27 -20.89 20.08
N GLY A 157 -3.83 -21.18 21.26
CA GLY A 157 -3.70 -22.50 21.86
C GLY A 157 -4.32 -23.58 20.97
N LYS A 158 -3.84 -24.83 21.09
CA LYS A 158 -4.39 -25.97 20.33
C LYS A 158 -5.89 -26.19 20.57
N ASP A 159 -6.39 -25.74 21.71
CA ASP A 159 -7.80 -25.85 22.11
C ASP A 159 -8.67 -24.70 21.55
N ASP A 160 -8.08 -23.71 20.87
CA ASP A 160 -8.82 -22.61 20.28
C ASP A 160 -9.58 -23.07 19.02
N PRO A 161 -10.87 -22.72 18.85
CA PRO A 161 -11.65 -23.07 17.65
C PRO A 161 -11.08 -22.57 16.32
N LYS A 162 -10.14 -21.63 16.36
CA LYS A 162 -9.44 -21.10 15.17
C LYS A 162 -8.19 -21.88 14.84
N PHE A 163 -7.68 -22.74 15.72
CA PHE A 163 -6.45 -23.49 15.48
C PHE A 163 -6.52 -24.24 14.14
N GLY A 164 -5.49 -24.04 13.30
CA GLY A 164 -5.39 -24.63 11.96
C GLY A 164 -6.24 -23.97 10.87
N LYS A 165 -7.10 -22.99 11.18
CA LYS A 165 -7.87 -22.24 10.18
C LYS A 165 -7.01 -21.16 9.51
N PRO A 166 -7.31 -20.81 8.23
CA PRO A 166 -6.65 -19.70 7.56
C PRO A 166 -6.79 -18.40 8.36
N THR A 167 -5.73 -17.60 8.36
CA THR A 167 -5.81 -16.25 8.92
C THR A 167 -6.58 -15.32 7.96
N PRO A 168 -7.12 -14.18 8.43
CA PRO A 168 -7.69 -13.17 7.55
C PRO A 168 -6.70 -12.67 6.48
N GLN A 169 -5.40 -12.69 6.79
CA GLN A 169 -4.33 -12.37 5.85
C GLN A 169 -4.26 -13.43 4.74
N ALA A 170 -4.35 -14.72 5.07
CA ALA A 170 -4.37 -15.80 4.09
C ALA A 170 -5.58 -15.73 3.16
N GLU A 171 -6.78 -15.52 3.71
CA GLU A 171 -8.00 -15.35 2.91
C GLU A 171 -7.89 -14.16 1.95
N SER A 172 -7.36 -13.04 2.44
CA SER A 172 -7.15 -11.84 1.61
C SER A 172 -6.11 -12.06 0.52
N ALA A 173 -5.01 -12.76 0.82
CA ALA A 173 -3.94 -13.07 -0.14
C ALA A 173 -4.46 -13.91 -1.31
N VAL A 174 -5.34 -14.88 -1.05
CA VAL A 174 -5.99 -15.68 -2.10
C VAL A 174 -6.81 -14.80 -3.04
N ILE A 175 -7.60 -13.88 -2.51
CA ILE A 175 -8.43 -12.97 -3.31
C ILE A 175 -7.56 -11.98 -4.08
N ILE A 176 -6.51 -11.42 -3.47
CA ILE A 176 -5.56 -10.52 -4.15
C ILE A 176 -4.92 -11.22 -5.34
N ARG A 177 -4.49 -12.49 -5.15
CA ARG A 177 -3.90 -13.29 -6.22
C ARG A 177 -4.90 -13.56 -7.35
N GLU A 178 -6.16 -13.85 -7.03
CA GLU A 178 -7.22 -14.01 -8.02
C GLU A 178 -7.40 -12.75 -8.86
N LEU A 179 -7.57 -11.60 -8.20
CA LEU A 179 -7.78 -10.30 -8.85
C LEU A 179 -6.58 -9.88 -9.70
N TYR A 180 -5.37 -10.10 -9.20
CA TYR A 180 -4.14 -9.82 -9.93
C TYR A 180 -4.02 -10.65 -11.21
N LYS A 181 -4.25 -11.97 -11.13
CA LYS A 181 -4.21 -12.86 -12.31
C LYS A 181 -5.31 -12.50 -13.30
N TRP A 182 -6.50 -12.19 -12.80
CA TRP A 182 -7.59 -11.73 -13.64
C TRP A 182 -7.20 -10.47 -14.44
N TRP A 183 -6.62 -9.47 -13.77
CA TRP A 183 -6.23 -8.21 -14.41
C TRP A 183 -5.08 -8.37 -15.41
N THR A 184 -4.11 -9.22 -15.10
CA THR A 184 -2.86 -9.32 -15.88
C THR A 184 -2.88 -10.43 -16.94
N GLU A 185 -3.72 -11.44 -16.78
CA GLU A 185 -3.75 -12.63 -17.64
C GLU A 185 -5.15 -12.78 -18.29
N THR A 186 -6.20 -12.93 -17.49
CA THR A 186 -7.53 -13.32 -17.99
C THR A 186 -8.22 -12.20 -18.78
N ARG A 187 -8.33 -11.00 -18.22
CA ARG A 187 -9.03 -9.87 -18.83
C ARG A 187 -8.38 -9.41 -20.15
N PRO A 188 -7.05 -9.24 -20.24
CA PRO A 188 -6.40 -8.87 -21.50
C PRO A 188 -6.48 -9.95 -22.58
N SER A 189 -6.67 -11.22 -22.20
CA SER A 189 -6.79 -12.35 -23.13
C SER A 189 -8.21 -12.51 -23.72
N ARG A 190 -9.16 -11.64 -23.33
CA ARG A 190 -10.53 -11.69 -23.86
C ARG A 190 -10.54 -11.31 -25.35
N PRO A 191 -11.34 -12.00 -26.18
CA PRO A 191 -11.53 -11.57 -27.55
C PRO A 191 -12.33 -10.26 -27.58
N GLU A 192 -11.99 -9.40 -28.54
CA GLU A 192 -12.66 -8.12 -28.75
C GLU A 192 -14.15 -8.36 -29.11
N PRO A 193 -15.12 -7.66 -28.49
CA PRO A 193 -16.54 -7.92 -28.66
C PRO A 193 -17.05 -7.86 -30.12
N MET A 194 -16.60 -6.90 -30.93
CA MET A 194 -17.01 -6.76 -32.33
C MET A 194 -16.51 -7.94 -33.17
N ASP A 195 -15.28 -8.38 -32.95
CA ASP A 195 -14.71 -9.53 -33.65
C ASP A 195 -15.37 -10.85 -33.19
N ALA A 196 -15.50 -11.05 -31.87
CA ALA A 196 -16.09 -12.25 -31.28
C ALA A 196 -17.57 -12.45 -31.66
N SER A 197 -18.30 -11.36 -31.84
CA SER A 197 -19.71 -11.39 -32.26
C SER A 197 -19.90 -11.60 -33.77
N GLY A 198 -18.83 -11.52 -34.56
CA GLY A 198 -18.88 -11.49 -36.03
C GLY A 198 -19.37 -10.16 -36.60
N TRP A 199 -19.55 -9.14 -35.75
CA TRP A 199 -20.04 -7.83 -36.17
C TRP A 199 -19.10 -7.13 -37.14
N THR A 200 -17.78 -7.24 -36.94
CA THR A 200 -16.77 -6.66 -37.84
C THR A 200 -16.96 -7.13 -39.29
N GLU A 201 -17.24 -8.41 -39.49
CA GLU A 201 -17.47 -8.99 -40.82
C GLU A 201 -18.86 -8.65 -41.37
N ASP A 202 -19.89 -8.63 -40.53
CA ASP A 202 -21.24 -8.25 -40.96
C ASP A 202 -21.36 -6.75 -41.31
N TYR A 203 -20.56 -5.89 -40.68
CA TYR A 203 -20.51 -4.46 -40.99
C TYR A 203 -19.95 -4.22 -42.40
N LYS A 204 -18.98 -5.03 -42.85
CA LYS A 204 -18.40 -4.97 -44.20
C LYS A 204 -19.39 -5.42 -45.29
N LYS A 205 -20.41 -6.21 -44.95
CA LYS A 205 -21.44 -6.68 -45.90
C LYS A 205 -22.45 -5.55 -46.20
N LYS A 206 -22.67 -5.26 -47.49
CA LYS A 206 -23.58 -4.18 -47.94
C LYS A 206 -25.08 -4.45 -47.70
N ASN A 207 -25.53 -5.71 -47.70
CA ASN A 207 -26.97 -6.08 -47.66
C ASN A 207 -27.28 -7.31 -46.75
N GLY A 208 -26.67 -7.42 -45.56
CA GLY A 208 -26.91 -8.54 -44.62
C GLY A 208 -27.87 -8.19 -43.48
N ASP A 209 -28.68 -9.16 -43.02
CA ASP A 209 -29.39 -9.04 -41.73
C ASP A 209 -28.37 -9.12 -40.59
N ARG A 210 -28.17 -7.99 -39.90
CA ARG A 210 -27.17 -7.82 -38.83
C ARG A 210 -27.73 -8.08 -37.42
N LYS A 211 -28.97 -8.54 -37.32
CA LYS A 211 -29.67 -8.65 -36.04
C LYS A 211 -29.03 -9.69 -35.11
N ASP A 212 -28.51 -10.79 -35.65
CA ASP A 212 -27.91 -11.85 -34.85
C ASP A 212 -26.52 -11.47 -34.30
N SER A 213 -25.62 -10.94 -35.14
CA SER A 213 -24.31 -10.44 -34.69
C SER A 213 -24.45 -9.30 -33.70
N PHE A 214 -25.40 -8.38 -33.91
CA PHE A 214 -25.68 -7.33 -32.93
C PHE A 214 -26.19 -7.86 -31.59
N LYS A 215 -27.05 -8.89 -31.61
CA LYS A 215 -27.55 -9.52 -30.39
C LYS A 215 -26.42 -10.24 -29.64
N LYS A 216 -25.50 -10.87 -30.36
CA LYS A 216 -24.28 -11.49 -29.81
C LYS A 216 -23.34 -10.45 -29.22
N LEU A 217 -23.06 -9.36 -29.94
CA LEU A 217 -22.24 -8.23 -29.47
C LEU A 217 -22.75 -7.73 -28.12
N ARG A 218 -24.02 -7.34 -28.06
CA ARG A 218 -24.67 -6.87 -26.82
C ARG A 218 -24.66 -7.87 -25.69
N LYS A 219 -24.58 -9.17 -25.98
CA LYS A 219 -24.51 -10.21 -24.96
C LYS A 219 -23.08 -10.28 -24.39
N ILE A 220 -22.09 -10.28 -25.26
CA ILE A 220 -20.66 -10.32 -24.89
C ILE A 220 -20.30 -9.09 -24.06
N GLU A 221 -20.68 -7.89 -24.51
CA GLU A 221 -20.47 -6.63 -23.78
C GLU A 221 -21.06 -6.71 -22.36
N ARG A 222 -22.32 -7.14 -22.24
CA ARG A 222 -22.99 -7.31 -20.93
C ARG A 222 -22.34 -8.36 -20.04
N ASP A 223 -21.83 -9.43 -20.61
CA ASP A 223 -21.16 -10.48 -19.85
C ASP A 223 -19.80 -9.98 -19.33
N TYR A 224 -19.07 -9.20 -20.13
CA TYR A 224 -17.83 -8.54 -19.72
C TYR A 224 -18.06 -7.47 -18.65
N GLU A 225 -19.08 -6.63 -18.80
CA GLU A 225 -19.45 -5.62 -17.80
C GLU A 225 -19.76 -6.25 -16.44
N LYS A 226 -20.56 -7.34 -16.42
CA LYS A 226 -20.87 -8.07 -15.17
C LYS A 226 -19.63 -8.69 -14.53
N GLU A 227 -18.71 -9.17 -15.35
CA GLU A 227 -17.46 -9.72 -14.86
C GLU A 227 -16.59 -8.64 -14.22
N ASP A 228 -16.43 -7.50 -14.91
CA ASP A 228 -15.67 -6.35 -14.45
C ASP A 228 -16.29 -5.77 -13.16
N GLU A 229 -17.62 -5.65 -13.08
CA GLU A 229 -18.34 -5.23 -11.88
C GLU A 229 -18.08 -6.18 -10.70
N ARG A 230 -18.16 -7.50 -10.93
CA ARG A 230 -17.90 -8.51 -9.91
C ARG A 230 -16.48 -8.40 -9.37
N MET A 231 -15.50 -8.21 -10.24
CA MET A 231 -14.10 -8.11 -9.83
C MET A 231 -13.82 -6.79 -9.11
N LEU A 232 -14.40 -5.68 -9.57
CA LEU A 232 -14.32 -4.40 -8.88
C LEU A 232 -14.93 -4.48 -7.47
N LEU A 233 -16.09 -5.12 -7.32
CA LEU A 233 -16.73 -5.32 -6.03
C LEU A 233 -15.87 -6.18 -5.08
N LYS A 234 -15.19 -7.21 -5.60
CA LYS A 234 -14.22 -8.00 -4.83
C LYS A 234 -13.06 -7.11 -4.36
N LEU A 235 -12.47 -6.30 -5.24
CA LEU A 235 -11.38 -5.38 -4.90
C LEU A 235 -11.77 -4.39 -3.80
N ILE A 236 -12.95 -3.77 -3.91
CA ILE A 236 -13.45 -2.83 -2.90
C ILE A 236 -13.64 -3.50 -1.53
N LYS A 237 -14.08 -4.77 -1.50
CA LYS A 237 -14.23 -5.53 -0.25
C LYS A 237 -12.90 -5.79 0.45
N ILE A 238 -11.83 -6.11 -0.31
CA ILE A 238 -10.52 -6.42 0.26
C ILE A 238 -9.64 -5.19 0.52
N ARG A 239 -10.07 -3.98 0.15
CA ARG A 239 -9.24 -2.76 0.21
C ARG A 239 -8.55 -2.50 1.56
N LYS A 240 -9.16 -2.92 2.68
CA LYS A 240 -8.60 -2.74 4.03
C LYS A 240 -7.40 -3.66 4.32
N HIS A 241 -7.21 -4.68 3.49
CA HIS A 241 -6.10 -5.63 3.57
C HIS A 241 -4.97 -5.29 2.59
N LEU A 242 -5.10 -4.21 1.81
CA LEU A 242 -4.06 -3.70 0.90
C LEU A 242 -3.16 -2.71 1.65
N TRP A 243 -2.33 -3.23 2.54
CA TRP A 243 -1.35 -2.45 3.29
C TRP A 243 -0.04 -3.23 3.42
N THR A 244 1.06 -2.50 3.58
CA THR A 244 2.43 -3.00 3.82
C THR A 244 3.07 -2.31 5.00
#